data_AF-A0A0F9D5H2-F1
#
_entry.id   AF-A0A0F9D5H2-F1
#
_cell.length_a   1.000
_cell.length_b   1.000
_cell.length_c   1.000
_cell.angle_alpha   90.00
_cell.angle_beta   90.00
_cell.angle_gamma   90.00
#
_symmetry.space_group_name_H-M   'P 1'
#
loop_
_entity.id
_entity.type
_entity.pdbx_description
1 polymer ?
#
loop_
_entity_poly.entity_id
_entity_poly.type
_entity_poly.pdbx_seq_one_letter_code
_entity_poly.pdbx_strand_id
1 'polypeptide(L)'
;DQELKNLEKKFQKEINEKRKEIINLDEETQLLDLGSESRRKNVDLLERKNVELEGYAKYAERQLLRRYKEFFETIYDTVVKEVEAIGIKEGFDLIIKKEEPELKSGQISDLQFKIGIRTVLYHSKDVDVTSKVIENLNANYLKEKGKK
;
A
#
# COMPACT_ATOMS: atom_id res chain seq x y z
N ASP A 1 -5.28 -5.48 -6.44
CA ASP A 1 -6.06 -6.52 -5.75
C ASP A 1 -7.43 -5.98 -5.34
N GLN A 2 -8.51 -6.77 -5.50
CA GLN A 2 -9.86 -6.35 -5.10
C GLN A 2 -10.06 -6.46 -3.59
N GLU A 3 -9.40 -7.41 -2.92
CA GLU A 3 -9.53 -7.62 -1.47
C GLU A 3 -8.89 -6.47 -0.70
N LEU A 4 -7.70 -6.02 -1.10
CA LEU A 4 -7.02 -4.88 -0.50
C LEU A 4 -7.84 -3.59 -0.61
N LYS A 5 -8.44 -3.35 -1.78
CA LYS A 5 -9.35 -2.21 -2.02
C LYS A 5 -10.61 -2.31 -1.16
N ASN A 6 -11.17 -3.50 -1.01
CA ASN A 6 -12.35 -3.72 -0.17
C ASN A 6 -12.03 -3.49 1.31
N LEU A 7 -10.85 -3.93 1.77
CA LEU A 7 -10.38 -3.73 3.14
C LEU A 7 -10.18 -2.24 3.45
N GLU A 8 -9.54 -1.50 2.54
CA GLU A 8 -9.37 -0.05 2.66
C GLU A 8 -10.72 0.67 2.77
N LYS A 9 -11.67 0.34 1.88
CA LYS A 9 -13.03 0.90 1.93
C LYS A 9 -13.75 0.57 3.23
N LYS A 10 -13.59 -0.64 3.75
CA LYS A 10 -14.18 -1.05 5.03
C LYS A 10 -13.66 -0.20 6.18
N PHE A 11 -12.34 -0.05 6.30
CA PHE A 11 -11.73 0.78 7.34
C PHE A 11 -12.13 2.25 7.22
N GLN A 12 -12.12 2.81 6.00
CA GLN A 12 -12.58 4.19 5.76
C GLN A 12 -14.04 4.37 6.16
N LYS A 13 -14.91 3.41 5.84
CA LYS A 13 -16.33 3.44 6.21
C LYS A 13 -16.50 3.45 7.74
N GLU A 14 -15.85 2.53 8.44
CA GLU A 14 -15.96 2.43 9.91
C GLU A 14 -15.38 3.68 10.62
N ILE A 15 -14.28 4.25 10.13
CA ILE A 15 -13.72 5.51 10.63
C ILE A 15 -14.72 6.66 10.44
N ASN A 16 -15.34 6.75 9.26
CA ASN A 16 -16.30 7.80 8.93
C ASN A 16 -17.58 7.68 9.77
N GLU A 17 -18.07 6.46 10.01
CA GLU A 17 -19.21 6.20 10.89
C GLU A 17 -18.92 6.65 12.32
N LYS A 18 -17.78 6.24 12.89
CA LYS A 18 -17.35 6.68 14.23
C LYS A 18 -17.16 8.19 14.34
N ARG A 19 -16.59 8.82 13.31
CA ARG A 19 -16.44 10.28 13.27
C ARG A 19 -17.79 11.00 13.23
N LYS A 20 -18.76 10.49 12.46
CA LYS A 20 -20.13 11.05 12.43
C LYS A 20 -20.81 10.95 13.79
N GLU A 21 -20.68 9.82 14.48
CA GLU A 21 -21.23 9.67 15.83
C GLU A 21 -20.64 10.70 16.82
N ILE A 22 -19.34 10.96 16.73
CA ILE A 22 -18.68 11.96 17.57
C ILE A 22 -19.18 13.37 17.24
N ILE A 23 -19.30 13.71 15.96
CA ILE A 23 -19.82 15.03 15.53
C ILE A 23 -21.25 15.23 16.03
N ASN A 24 -22.13 14.25 15.82
CA ASN A 24 -23.52 14.34 16.29
C ASN A 24 -23.59 14.49 17.82
N LEU A 25 -22.80 13.72 18.56
CA LEU A 25 -22.74 13.83 20.01
C LEU A 25 -22.20 15.18 20.48
N ASP A 26 -21.22 15.76 19.77
CA ASP A 26 -20.67 17.07 20.08
C ASP A 26 -21.72 18.17 19.84
N GLU A 27 -22.42 18.13 18.70
CA GLU A 27 -23.53 19.03 18.39
C GLU A 27 -24.64 18.95 19.47
N GLU A 28 -25.06 17.74 19.86
CA GLU A 28 -26.01 17.54 20.95
C GLU A 28 -25.51 18.12 22.29
N THR A 29 -24.22 17.96 22.58
CA THR A 29 -23.61 18.45 23.83
C THR A 29 -23.56 19.97 23.90
N GLN A 30 -23.33 20.63 22.77
CA GLN A 30 -23.28 22.09 22.68
C GLN A 30 -24.65 22.75 22.93
N LEU A 31 -25.75 22.04 22.66
CA LEU A 31 -27.11 22.50 22.93
C LEU A 31 -27.51 22.39 24.41
N LEU A 32 -26.73 21.71 25.25
CA LEU A 32 -27.01 21.52 26.67
C LEU A 32 -26.50 22.67 27.54
N ASP A 33 -27.24 22.97 28.61
CA ASP A 33 -26.90 23.99 29.59
C ASP A 33 -25.50 23.79 30.18
N LEU A 34 -24.78 24.90 30.29
CA LEU A 34 -23.46 24.95 30.93
C LEU A 34 -23.55 24.45 32.37
N GLY A 35 -22.73 23.44 32.69
CA GLY A 35 -22.67 22.86 34.04
C GLY A 35 -23.70 21.77 34.34
N SER A 36 -24.64 21.49 33.43
CA SER A 36 -25.62 20.40 33.59
C SER A 36 -24.96 19.02 33.69
N GLU A 37 -25.58 18.10 34.43
CA GLU A 37 -25.09 16.72 34.59
C GLU A 37 -25.06 15.98 33.24
N SER A 38 -26.08 16.18 32.41
CA SER A 38 -26.17 15.61 31.06
C SER A 38 -25.01 16.06 30.19
N ARG A 39 -24.63 17.34 30.24
CA ARG A 39 -23.48 17.85 29.49
C ARG A 39 -22.18 17.21 29.96
N ARG A 40 -21.97 17.03 31.27
CA ARG A 40 -20.78 16.35 31.81
C ARG A 40 -20.69 14.91 31.32
N LYS A 41 -21.81 14.16 31.36
CA LYS A 41 -21.87 12.78 30.84
C LYS A 41 -21.53 12.71 29.35
N ASN A 42 -22.04 13.65 28.55
CA ASN A 42 -21.72 13.66 27.13
C ASN A 42 -20.26 14.03 26.85
N VAL A 43 -19.66 14.94 27.61
CA VAL A 43 -18.23 15.27 27.51
C VAL A 43 -17.37 14.04 27.81
N ASP A 44 -17.68 13.30 28.88
CA ASP A 44 -16.96 12.05 29.20
C ASP A 44 -17.14 11.00 28.09
N LEU A 45 -18.33 10.91 27.51
CA LEU A 45 -18.60 10.00 26.39
C LEU A 45 -17.87 10.42 25.11
N LEU A 46 -17.78 11.72 24.82
CA LEU A 46 -17.01 12.26 23.71
C LEU A 46 -15.53 11.93 23.86
N GLU A 47 -14.96 12.10 25.05
CA GLU A 47 -13.57 11.74 25.31
C GLU A 47 -13.31 10.26 25.03
N ARG A 48 -14.17 9.38 25.56
CA ARG A 48 -14.08 7.93 25.30
C ARG A 48 -14.16 7.59 23.81
N LYS A 49 -15.15 8.14 23.09
CA LYS A 49 -15.32 7.88 21.66
C LYS A 49 -14.15 8.40 20.84
N ASN A 50 -13.56 9.54 21.21
CA ASN A 50 -12.36 10.07 20.56
C ASN A 50 -11.16 9.14 20.74
N VAL A 51 -10.93 8.63 21.96
CA VAL A 51 -9.87 7.65 22.23
C VAL A 51 -10.10 6.35 21.42
N GLU A 52 -11.33 5.87 21.37
CA GLU A 52 -11.69 4.69 20.57
C GLU A 52 -11.44 4.93 19.07
N LEU A 53 -11.80 6.09 18.53
CA LEU A 53 -11.56 6.44 17.13
C LEU A 53 -10.06 6.49 16.84
N GLU A 54 -9.26 7.12 17.69
CA GLU A 54 -7.81 7.20 17.52
C GLU A 54 -7.16 5.80 17.56
N GLY A 55 -7.55 4.98 18.53
CA GLY A 55 -7.08 3.60 18.66
C GLY A 55 -7.46 2.76 17.44
N TYR A 56 -8.69 2.89 16.98
CA TYR A 56 -9.18 2.19 15.79
C TYR A 56 -8.46 2.64 14.52
N ALA A 57 -8.22 3.94 14.33
CA ALA A 57 -7.51 4.48 13.16
C ALA A 57 -6.07 3.93 13.10
N LYS A 58 -5.35 3.94 14.22
CA LYS A 58 -4.01 3.35 14.32
C LYS A 58 -4.01 1.84 14.05
N TYR A 59 -5.03 1.13 14.54
CA TYR A 59 -5.19 -0.29 14.25
C TYR A 59 -5.41 -0.53 12.74
N ALA A 60 -6.33 0.19 12.12
CA ALA A 60 -6.64 0.09 10.70
C ALA A 60 -5.41 0.38 9.82
N GLU A 61 -4.66 1.43 10.13
CA GLU A 61 -3.41 1.77 9.44
C GLU A 61 -2.40 0.62 9.50
N ARG A 62 -2.15 0.05 10.70
CA ARG A 62 -1.22 -1.08 10.87
C ARG A 62 -1.69 -2.32 10.10
N GLN A 63 -2.99 -2.59 10.10
CA GLN A 63 -3.55 -3.72 9.35
C GLN A 63 -3.37 -3.54 7.84
N LEU A 64 -3.64 -2.34 7.33
CA LEU A 64 -3.43 -2.02 5.92
C LEU A 64 -1.96 -2.15 5.54
N LEU A 65 -1.04 -1.55 6.32
CA LEU A 65 0.40 -1.64 6.06
C LEU A 65 0.88 -3.08 6.01
N ARG A 66 0.42 -3.93 6.95
CA ARG A 66 0.73 -5.37 6.93
C ARG A 66 0.22 -6.06 5.67
N ARG A 67 -1.02 -5.79 5.26
CA ARG A 67 -1.59 -6.37 4.03
C ARG A 67 -0.91 -5.87 2.77
N TYR A 68 -0.55 -4.58 2.71
CA TYR A 68 0.25 -4.03 1.61
C TYR A 68 1.59 -4.76 1.51
N LYS A 69 2.28 -4.94 2.65
CA LYS A 69 3.55 -5.68 2.69
C LYS A 69 3.40 -7.11 2.14
N GLU A 70 2.46 -7.90 2.69
CA GLU A 70 2.20 -9.28 2.24
C GLU A 70 1.90 -9.35 0.73
N PHE A 71 1.10 -8.40 0.25
CA PHE A 71 0.73 -8.31 -1.16
C PHE A 71 1.94 -7.99 -2.06
N PHE A 72 2.76 -7.01 -1.67
CA PHE A 72 3.98 -6.66 -2.39
C PHE A 72 5.00 -7.80 -2.41
N GLU A 73 5.18 -8.50 -1.29
CA GLU A 73 6.05 -9.68 -1.20
C GLU A 73 5.58 -10.77 -2.17
N THR A 74 4.27 -11.04 -2.21
CA THR A 74 3.68 -12.05 -3.12
C THR A 74 3.87 -11.69 -4.59
N ILE A 75 3.64 -10.42 -4.96
CA ILE A 75 3.88 -9.95 -6.33
C ILE A 75 5.36 -10.11 -6.68
N TYR A 76 6.25 -9.67 -5.79
CA TYR A 76 7.67 -9.71 -6.06
C TYR A 76 8.17 -11.14 -6.25
N ASP A 77 7.74 -12.08 -5.41
CA ASP A 77 8.04 -13.51 -5.55
C ASP A 77 7.53 -14.07 -6.89
N THR A 78 6.34 -13.65 -7.32
CA THR A 78 5.78 -14.04 -8.63
C THR A 78 6.65 -13.53 -9.78
N VAL A 79 7.11 -12.28 -9.70
CA VAL A 79 8.03 -11.70 -10.70
C VAL A 79 9.35 -12.47 -10.73
N VAL A 80 9.93 -12.77 -9.57
CA VAL A 80 11.20 -13.52 -9.46
C VAL A 80 11.07 -14.89 -10.11
N LYS A 81 9.98 -15.63 -9.83
CA LYS A 81 9.72 -16.94 -10.44
C LYS A 81 9.57 -16.88 -11.96
N GLU A 82 8.90 -15.85 -12.46
CA GLU A 82 8.75 -15.67 -13.92
C GLU A 82 10.09 -15.33 -14.59
N VAL A 83 10.90 -14.47 -13.95
CA VAL A 83 12.25 -14.15 -14.40
C VAL A 83 13.14 -15.41 -14.42
N GLU A 84 13.06 -16.25 -13.39
CA GLU A 84 13.78 -17.53 -13.32
C GLU A 84 13.34 -18.48 -14.45
N ALA A 85 12.03 -18.62 -14.68
CA ALA A 85 11.49 -19.45 -15.74
C ALA A 85 11.96 -19.01 -17.13
N ILE A 86 12.02 -17.69 -17.38
CA ILE A 86 12.58 -17.13 -18.62
C ILE A 86 14.08 -17.41 -18.71
N GLY A 87 14.82 -17.23 -17.61
CA GLY A 87 16.26 -17.53 -17.55
C GLY A 87 16.57 -18.96 -17.98
N ILE A 88 15.86 -19.94 -17.40
CA ILE A 88 16.00 -21.36 -17.73
C ILE A 88 15.62 -21.64 -19.19
N LYS A 89 14.48 -21.09 -19.65
CA LYS A 89 13.94 -21.35 -20.98
C LYS A 89 14.80 -20.78 -22.11
N GLU A 90 15.38 -19.60 -21.90
CA GLU A 90 16.16 -18.88 -22.90
C GLU A 90 17.67 -19.13 -22.77
N GLY A 91 18.10 -19.84 -21.71
CA GLY A 91 19.51 -20.19 -21.50
C GLY A 91 20.34 -19.00 -20.98
N PHE A 92 19.73 -18.10 -20.20
CA PHE A 92 20.49 -17.05 -19.51
C PHE A 92 21.10 -17.60 -18.23
N ASP A 93 22.42 -17.46 -18.09
CA ASP A 93 23.13 -17.80 -16.85
C ASP A 93 22.98 -16.72 -15.76
N LEU A 94 22.69 -15.47 -16.16
CA LEU A 94 22.55 -14.34 -15.25
C LEU A 94 21.55 -13.32 -15.80
N ILE A 95 20.63 -12.88 -14.93
CA ILE A 95 19.72 -11.76 -15.18
C ILE A 95 19.98 -10.70 -14.11
N ILE A 96 20.23 -9.46 -14.53
CA ILE A 96 20.54 -8.33 -13.65
C ILE A 96 19.37 -7.35 -13.69
N LYS A 97 18.89 -6.93 -12.51
CA LYS A 97 17.90 -5.86 -12.42
C LYS A 97 18.51 -4.56 -12.92
N LYS A 98 17.83 -3.87 -13.81
CA LYS A 98 18.25 -2.55 -14.31
C LYS A 98 17.56 -1.44 -13.53
N GLU A 99 18.35 -0.56 -12.91
CA GLU A 99 17.87 0.70 -12.35
C GLU A 99 18.05 1.86 -13.34
N GLU A 100 16.99 2.65 -13.55
CA GLU A 100 17.06 3.93 -14.27
C GLU A 100 16.70 5.09 -13.33
N PRO A 101 17.57 5.45 -12.37
CA PRO A 101 17.29 6.54 -11.45
C PRO A 101 17.29 7.89 -12.18
N GLU A 102 16.33 8.76 -11.84
CA GLU A 102 16.33 10.13 -12.34
C GLU A 102 17.48 10.93 -11.70
N LEU A 103 18.44 11.33 -12.52
CA LEU A 103 19.66 12.03 -12.08
C LEU A 103 19.46 13.53 -11.82
N LYS A 104 18.28 14.07 -12.11
CA LYS A 104 17.93 15.44 -11.76
C LYS A 104 17.62 15.52 -10.26
N SER A 105 18.65 15.56 -9.43
CA SER A 105 18.53 15.80 -8.00
C SER A 105 19.02 17.19 -7.63
N GLY A 106 18.37 17.82 -6.64
CA GLY A 106 18.81 19.12 -6.11
C GLY A 106 20.03 19.04 -5.19
N GLN A 107 20.43 17.84 -4.76
CA GLN A 107 21.52 17.63 -3.79
C GLN A 107 22.55 16.61 -4.33
N ILE A 108 23.83 16.88 -4.10
CA ILE A 108 24.96 16.07 -4.58
C ILE A 108 25.01 14.67 -3.95
N SER A 109 24.56 14.53 -2.69
CA SER A 109 24.49 13.25 -1.98
C SER A 109 23.49 12.28 -2.61
N ASP A 110 22.31 12.77 -3.02
CA ASP A 110 21.31 11.97 -3.74
C ASP A 110 21.83 11.54 -5.12
N LEU A 111 22.57 12.42 -5.81
CA LEU A 111 23.21 12.08 -7.08
C LEU A 111 24.25 10.96 -6.91
N GLN A 112 25.11 11.06 -5.89
CA GLN A 112 26.11 10.03 -5.59
C GLN A 112 25.48 8.69 -5.25
N PHE A 113 24.41 8.67 -4.45
CA PHE A 113 23.67 7.45 -4.14
C PHE A 113 23.07 6.81 -5.40
N LYS A 114 22.38 7.59 -6.23
CA LYS A 114 21.77 7.14 -7.48
C LYS A 114 22.79 6.56 -8.46
N ILE A 115 23.98 7.17 -8.54
CA ILE A 115 25.09 6.63 -9.32
C ILE A 115 25.59 5.32 -8.72
N GLY A 116 25.76 5.26 -7.39
CA GLY A 116 26.27 4.08 -6.69
C GLY A 116 25.38 2.85 -6.76
N ILE A 117 24.06 3.02 -6.82
CA ILE A 117 23.12 1.89 -6.95
C ILE A 117 22.87 1.45 -8.39
N ARG A 118 23.37 2.19 -9.39
CA ARG A 118 23.12 1.86 -10.79
C ARG A 118 24.02 0.69 -11.22
N THR A 119 23.42 -0.48 -11.38
CA THR A 119 24.15 -1.71 -11.72
C THR A 119 24.42 -1.87 -13.22
N VAL A 120 23.50 -1.40 -14.07
CA VAL A 120 23.59 -1.52 -15.54
C VAL A 120 23.78 -0.14 -16.18
N LEU A 121 24.91 0.06 -16.83
CA LEU A 121 25.21 1.29 -17.60
C LEU A 121 24.77 1.18 -19.06
N TYR A 122 24.90 -0.01 -19.64
CA TYR A 122 24.57 -0.31 -21.02
C TYR A 122 24.07 -1.76 -21.17
N HIS A 123 23.09 -1.95 -22.04
CA HIS A 123 22.66 -3.24 -22.57
C HIS A 123 22.01 -3.00 -23.94
N SER A 124 22.00 -4.01 -24.81
CA SER A 124 21.18 -3.93 -26.03
C SER A 124 19.71 -4.16 -25.69
N LYS A 125 18.79 -3.71 -26.55
CA LYS A 125 17.35 -3.96 -26.36
C LYS A 125 17.02 -5.45 -26.46
N ASP A 126 17.82 -6.22 -27.22
CA ASP A 126 17.57 -7.63 -27.50
C ASP A 126 17.76 -8.53 -26.27
N VAL A 127 18.53 -8.07 -25.28
CA VAL A 127 18.76 -8.80 -24.02
C VAL A 127 17.82 -8.36 -22.89
N ASP A 128 16.94 -7.38 -23.14
CA ASP A 128 15.96 -6.92 -22.15
C ASP A 128 14.75 -7.87 -22.11
N VAL A 129 14.61 -8.60 -21.02
CA VAL A 129 13.52 -9.57 -20.82
C VAL A 129 12.26 -8.95 -20.21
N THR A 130 12.25 -7.66 -19.86
CA THR A 130 11.17 -7.00 -19.10
C THR A 130 9.81 -7.18 -19.77
N SER A 131 9.71 -6.96 -21.08
CA SER A 131 8.45 -7.13 -21.81
C SER A 131 7.93 -8.57 -21.76
N LYS A 132 8.82 -9.56 -21.90
CA LYS A 132 8.47 -10.98 -21.86
C LYS A 132 7.94 -11.39 -20.49
N VAL A 133 8.57 -10.91 -19.42
CA VAL A 133 8.10 -11.12 -18.04
C VAL A 133 6.68 -10.58 -17.90
N ILE A 134 6.43 -9.34 -18.34
CA ILE A 134 5.10 -8.71 -18.24
C ILE A 134 4.05 -9.49 -19.05
N GLU A 135 4.38 -9.91 -20.27
CA GLU A 135 3.48 -10.69 -21.12
C GLU A 135 3.11 -12.02 -20.49
N ASN A 136 4.09 -12.77 -19.96
CA ASN A 136 3.83 -14.06 -19.31
C ASN A 136 3.00 -13.89 -18.03
N LEU A 137 3.30 -12.90 -17.19
CA LEU A 137 2.52 -12.60 -15.98
C LEU A 137 1.06 -12.26 -16.33
N ASN A 138 0.84 -11.42 -17.34
CA ASN A 138 -0.50 -11.07 -17.81
C ASN A 138 -1.24 -12.29 -18.37
N ALA A 139 -0.57 -13.13 -19.16
CA ALA A 139 -1.16 -14.35 -19.70
C ALA A 139 -1.53 -15.35 -18.60
N ASN A 140 -0.68 -15.51 -17.58
CA ASN A 140 -0.97 -16.37 -16.43
C ASN A 140 -2.16 -15.84 -15.62
N TYR A 141 -2.20 -14.53 -15.36
CA TYR A 141 -3.33 -13.89 -14.69
C TYR A 141 -4.66 -14.10 -15.43
N LEU A 142 -4.67 -13.93 -16.77
CA LEU A 142 -5.87 -14.17 -17.57
C LEU A 142 -6.34 -15.63 -17.52
N LYS A 143 -5.40 -16.59 -17.54
CA LYS A 143 -5.71 -18.02 -17.40
C LYS A 143 -6.31 -18.35 -16.03
N GLU A 144 -5.76 -17.79 -14.96
CA GLU A 144 -6.29 -17.99 -13.61
C GLU A 144 -7.67 -17.36 -13.43
N LYS A 145 -7.89 -16.19 -14.04
CA LYS A 145 -9.18 -15.49 -13.97
C LYS A 145 -10.26 -16.16 -14.82
N GLY A 146 -9.91 -16.81 -15.92
CA GLY A 146 -10.84 -17.60 -16.74
C GLY A 146 -11.14 -19.01 -16.22
N LYS A 147 -10.41 -19.47 -15.19
CA LYS A 147 -10.65 -20.74 -14.48
C LYS A 147 -11.54 -20.59 -13.23
N LYS A 148 -11.82 -19.35 -12.80
CA LYS A 148 -12.75 -19.01 -11.72
C LYS A 148 -14.11 -18.62 -12.30
#